data_AF-A0A439CPM6-F1
#
_entry.id   AF-A0A439CPM6-F1
#
_cell.length_a   1.000
_cell.length_b   1.000
_cell.length_c   1.000
_cell.angle_alpha   90.00
_cell.angle_beta   90.00
_cell.angle_gamma   90.00
#
_symmetry.space_group_name_H-M   'P 1'
#
loop_
_entity.id
_entity.type
_entity.pdbx_description
1 polymer ?
#
loop_
_entity_poly.entity_id
_entity_poly.type
_entity_poly.pdbx_seq_one_letter_code
_entity_poly.pdbx_strand_id
1 'polypeptide(L)'
;MALLNILTAEAFQTARFALATALGEDPPRKTPAPNPTGSTLGLQKLRYRQQYAKLPPSNRQVTAANMPSLPTAKSCGMLDVGCSKFSSVLSRRMKVLSVFGRCSQLPAFYKFTIVGVFALILIATLQTGPVDFREHWDKLRRPKKNGLADGIPLRVMFIGASMTLGEHSTGERGYRKQIRDWLVSQGNEVNYVGQNRFGDFLDNDVQAFGAQPIKPTLDRCKEIVPQTQPNLILINAGSSDCFQQNNWGPAFVLQKMRDLVDYLFEASPRATIIMSTIITSPWDNVEDCVKSANAQIRQVATDLIREGKPVVMAEMHYDQGLPNRVERKHIGKDNMHPIDAGYFLMGDIFIESIQDVEEKGWLRAPVNNGIANDGEAERHAEEAKSEKQIQEKPDEQAKGEGEKAEVKPNARRRRST
;
A
#
# COMPACT_ATOMS: atom_id res chain seq x y z
N MET A 1 -1.29 -20.30 27.20
CA MET A 1 -0.65 -19.08 26.63
C MET A 1 0.17 -18.30 27.68
N ALA A 2 -0.34 -17.99 28.87
CA ALA A 2 0.44 -17.23 29.89
C ALA A 2 1.65 -17.98 30.49
N LEU A 3 1.56 -19.30 30.74
CA LEU A 3 2.70 -20.09 31.25
C LEU A 3 3.85 -20.22 30.23
N LEU A 4 3.55 -20.21 28.93
CA LEU A 4 4.56 -20.32 27.88
C LEU A 4 5.41 -19.05 27.80
N ASN A 5 4.80 -17.88 28.00
CA ASN A 5 5.49 -16.59 27.99
C ASN A 5 6.39 -16.37 29.22
N ILE A 6 6.03 -16.92 30.39
CA ILE A 6 6.86 -16.83 31.61
C ILE A 6 8.11 -17.71 31.48
N LEU A 7 7.95 -18.94 30.97
CA LEU A 7 9.07 -19.85 30.72
C LEU A 7 10.06 -19.31 29.68
N THR A 8 9.59 -18.58 28.66
CA THR A 8 10.47 -17.95 27.66
C THR A 8 11.25 -16.77 28.21
N ALA A 9 10.68 -16.00 29.14
CA ALA A 9 11.33 -14.83 29.73
C ALA A 9 12.48 -15.22 30.68
N GLU A 10 12.26 -16.24 31.52
CA GLU A 10 13.30 -16.77 32.42
C GLU A 10 14.44 -17.46 31.66
N ALA A 11 14.11 -18.21 30.60
CA ALA A 11 15.10 -18.82 29.71
C ALA A 11 15.97 -17.77 29.00
N PHE A 12 15.37 -16.65 28.54
CA PHE A 12 16.11 -15.54 27.93
C PHE A 12 17.03 -14.81 28.92
N GLN A 13 16.58 -14.61 30.16
CA GLN A 13 17.41 -13.99 31.21
C GLN A 13 18.59 -14.88 31.61
N THR A 14 18.37 -16.20 31.67
CA THR A 14 19.43 -17.16 32.01
C THR A 14 20.44 -17.29 30.86
N ALA A 15 19.97 -17.28 29.61
CA ALA A 15 20.84 -17.26 28.43
C ALA A 15 21.68 -15.97 28.34
N ARG A 16 21.10 -14.80 28.67
CA ARG A 16 21.84 -13.53 28.73
C ARG A 16 22.91 -13.51 29.82
N PHE A 17 22.63 -14.06 30.99
CA PHE A 17 23.60 -14.17 32.09
C PHE A 17 24.76 -15.12 31.74
N ALA A 18 24.45 -16.26 31.12
CA ALA A 18 25.45 -17.22 30.66
C ALA A 18 26.34 -16.62 29.56
N LEU A 19 25.77 -15.82 28.66
CA LEU A 19 26.51 -15.15 27.58
C LEU A 19 27.42 -14.03 28.09
N ALA A 20 26.96 -13.18 29.01
CA ALA A 20 27.79 -12.14 29.62
C ALA A 20 29.00 -12.74 30.39
N THR A 21 28.77 -13.83 31.12
CA THR A 21 29.81 -14.57 31.84
C THR A 21 30.83 -15.22 30.88
N ALA A 22 30.37 -15.75 29.75
CA ALA A 22 31.23 -16.37 28.74
C ALA A 22 32.06 -15.34 27.94
N LEU A 23 31.59 -14.09 27.86
CA LEU A 23 32.26 -13.00 27.16
C LEU A 23 33.15 -12.13 28.07
N GLY A 24 33.14 -12.37 29.38
CA GLY A 24 33.93 -11.60 30.35
C GLY A 24 33.41 -10.19 30.59
N GLU A 25 32.13 -9.95 30.31
CA GLU A 25 31.45 -8.68 30.55
C GLU A 25 30.77 -8.69 31.94
N ASP A 26 30.78 -7.55 32.63
CA ASP A 26 30.05 -7.41 33.89
C ASP A 26 28.54 -7.63 33.66
N PRO A 27 27.88 -8.49 34.47
CA PRO A 27 26.47 -8.77 34.27
C PRO A 27 25.61 -7.53 34.54
N PRO A 28 24.52 -7.31 33.77
CA PRO A 28 23.63 -6.19 33.99
C PRO A 28 22.96 -6.30 35.38
N ARG A 29 22.96 -5.20 36.14
CA ARG A 29 22.28 -5.13 37.45
C ARG A 29 20.79 -5.43 37.27
N LYS A 30 20.25 -6.28 38.15
CA LYS A 30 18.80 -6.50 38.27
C LYS A 30 18.10 -5.18 38.57
N THR A 31 17.27 -4.71 37.65
CA THR A 31 16.25 -3.70 37.94
C THR A 31 15.08 -4.40 38.65
N PRO A 32 14.58 -3.88 39.79
CA PRO A 32 13.43 -4.48 40.46
C PRO A 32 12.17 -4.30 39.62
N ALA A 33 11.33 -5.32 39.58
CA ALA A 33 10.02 -5.29 38.94
C ALA A 33 9.07 -4.33 39.68
N PRO A 34 8.18 -3.59 38.99
CA PRO A 34 7.21 -2.72 39.64
C PRO A 34 6.07 -3.56 40.25
N ASN A 35 5.75 -3.27 41.52
CA ASN A 35 4.64 -3.87 42.26
C ASN A 35 3.27 -3.44 41.68
N PRO A 36 2.25 -4.31 41.71
CA PRO A 36 0.91 -3.98 41.23
C PRO A 36 0.02 -3.51 42.40
N THR A 37 -0.17 -2.21 42.56
CA THR A 37 -1.25 -1.66 43.38
C THR A 37 -1.65 -0.25 42.94
N GLY A 38 -2.96 -0.06 42.70
CA GLY A 38 -3.71 1.07 43.24
C GLY A 38 -3.73 2.39 42.46
N SER A 39 -4.91 2.72 41.94
CA SER A 39 -5.42 4.01 41.48
C SER A 39 -5.17 5.21 42.41
N THR A 40 -4.87 6.40 41.87
CA THR A 40 -5.69 7.64 42.03
C THR A 40 -5.16 8.86 41.24
N LEU A 41 -6.12 9.55 40.60
CA LEU A 41 -6.26 10.98 40.24
C LEU A 41 -5.10 11.98 40.44
N GLY A 42 -4.95 12.92 39.47
CA GLY A 42 -4.49 14.28 39.79
C GLY A 42 -3.93 15.13 38.64
N LEU A 43 -4.82 15.89 37.97
CA LEU A 43 -4.63 17.26 37.45
C LEU A 43 -3.19 17.79 37.21
N GLN A 44 -2.88 18.15 35.95
CA GLN A 44 -2.14 19.38 35.65
C GLN A 44 -2.45 19.90 34.23
N LYS A 45 -3.42 20.82 34.14
CA LYS A 45 -3.51 21.84 33.09
C LYS A 45 -2.44 22.90 33.38
N LEU A 46 -1.64 23.30 32.38
CA LEU A 46 -1.15 24.69 32.28
C LEU A 46 -0.54 24.97 30.89
N ARG A 47 -1.19 25.90 30.18
CA ARG A 47 -0.65 26.97 29.32
C ARG A 47 0.39 26.60 28.26
N TYR A 48 -0.03 26.66 27.00
CA TYR A 48 0.77 27.37 25.99
C TYR A 48 -0.14 28.21 25.10
N ARG A 49 -0.09 29.52 25.29
CA ARG A 49 -0.81 30.53 24.53
C ARG A 49 0.25 31.33 23.77
N GLN A 50 -0.03 31.57 22.49
CA GLN A 50 0.38 32.77 21.73
C GLN A 50 1.88 33.10 21.62
N GLN A 51 2.45 32.71 20.48
CA GLN A 51 3.38 33.47 19.62
C GLN A 51 3.44 32.59 18.36
N TYR A 52 3.00 33.01 17.17
CA TYR A 52 3.61 34.07 16.36
C TYR A 52 2.56 34.67 15.42
N ALA A 53 2.55 36.00 15.35
CA ALA A 53 1.90 36.77 14.31
C ALA A 53 2.97 37.54 13.54
N LYS A 54 2.84 37.50 12.20
CA LYS A 54 3.34 38.47 11.20
C LYS A 54 4.85 38.59 10.98
N LEU A 55 5.31 38.07 9.84
CA LEU A 55 6.38 38.68 9.04
C LEU A 55 5.94 38.73 7.54
N PRO A 56 6.29 39.81 6.79
CA PRO A 56 5.73 40.14 5.46
C PRO A 56 6.44 39.45 4.27
N PRO A 57 5.87 39.52 3.04
CA PRO A 57 6.37 38.75 1.90
C PRO A 57 7.58 39.45 1.23
N SER A 58 8.58 38.68 0.82
CA SER A 58 9.65 39.16 -0.07
C SER A 58 9.41 38.70 -1.52
N ASN A 59 9.43 39.69 -2.42
CA ASN A 59 9.34 39.52 -3.86
C ASN A 59 10.65 38.93 -4.42
N ARG A 60 10.49 37.86 -5.20
CA ARG A 60 11.13 37.53 -6.49
C ARG A 60 12.38 38.34 -6.89
N GLN A 61 13.50 37.63 -7.12
CA GLN A 61 14.27 37.72 -8.37
C GLN A 61 15.17 36.50 -8.57
N VAL A 62 15.06 35.92 -9.77
CA VAL A 62 15.84 34.82 -10.31
C VAL A 62 17.07 35.43 -11.00
N THR A 63 18.26 34.94 -10.68
CA THR A 63 19.42 35.06 -11.58
C THR A 63 20.19 33.73 -11.60
N ALA A 64 20.39 33.23 -12.81
CA ALA A 64 21.17 32.04 -13.11
C ALA A 64 22.67 32.41 -13.11
N ALA A 65 23.51 31.58 -12.48
CA ALA A 65 24.93 31.50 -12.80
C ALA A 65 25.59 30.24 -12.20
N ASN A 66 26.25 29.49 -13.08
CA ASN A 66 27.50 28.75 -12.88
C ASN A 66 27.47 27.41 -12.11
N MET A 67 27.33 26.33 -12.88
CA MET A 67 27.88 25.01 -12.55
C MET A 67 29.39 24.96 -12.87
N PRO A 68 30.23 24.38 -11.99
CA PRO A 68 31.57 23.95 -12.37
C PRO A 68 31.59 22.49 -12.85
N SER A 69 32.26 22.30 -13.99
CA SER A 69 32.54 21.04 -14.68
C SER A 69 33.46 20.09 -13.92
N LEU A 70 33.13 18.80 -13.92
CA LEU A 70 33.99 17.68 -13.50
C LEU A 70 35.18 17.48 -14.46
N PRO A 71 36.40 17.15 -13.98
CA PRO A 71 37.50 16.77 -14.83
C PRO A 71 37.48 15.27 -15.20
N THR A 72 37.85 15.03 -16.45
CA THR A 72 38.04 13.77 -17.17
C THR A 72 39.13 12.87 -16.58
N ALA A 73 38.86 11.56 -16.56
CA ALA A 73 39.82 10.51 -16.23
C ALA A 73 40.92 10.37 -17.31
N LYS A 74 42.18 10.28 -16.86
CA LYS A 74 43.33 9.85 -17.68
C LYS A 74 43.89 8.54 -17.13
N SER A 75 44.17 7.64 -18.06
CA SER A 75 44.85 6.35 -17.91
C SER A 75 46.36 6.48 -17.65
N CYS A 76 46.90 5.59 -16.81
CA CYS A 76 48.25 5.01 -16.82
C CYS A 76 48.30 4.08 -15.58
N GLY A 77 48.87 2.89 -15.52
CA GLY A 77 49.82 2.15 -16.34
C GLY A 77 50.47 1.15 -15.37
N MET A 78 50.51 -0.14 -15.72
CA MET A 78 51.21 -1.19 -14.98
C MET A 78 52.69 -0.84 -14.79
N LEU A 79 53.28 -1.16 -13.64
CA LEU A 79 54.66 -1.65 -13.50
C LEU A 79 54.84 -2.36 -12.15
N ASP A 80 55.23 -3.63 -12.24
CA ASP A 80 55.83 -4.46 -11.18
C ASP A 80 57.21 -3.93 -10.77
N VAL A 81 57.52 -3.85 -9.47
CA VAL A 81 58.84 -4.21 -8.90
C VAL A 81 58.72 -4.57 -7.40
N GLY A 82 58.99 -5.84 -7.09
CA GLY A 82 60.00 -6.26 -6.09
C GLY A 82 59.99 -5.73 -4.65
N CYS A 83 59.47 -6.57 -3.76
CA CYS A 83 60.05 -7.02 -2.47
C CYS A 83 61.27 -6.28 -1.89
N SER A 84 61.10 -5.65 -0.72
CA SER A 84 61.83 -5.93 0.54
C SER A 84 61.87 -4.71 1.45
N LYS A 85 61.83 -4.97 2.76
CA LYS A 85 61.77 -4.04 3.91
C LYS A 85 60.35 -3.60 4.27
N PHE A 86 59.74 -4.34 5.18
CA PHE A 86 59.39 -3.82 6.50
C PHE A 86 59.03 -5.01 7.39
N SER A 87 60.06 -5.55 8.04
CA SER A 87 59.90 -6.27 9.30
C SER A 87 59.43 -5.25 10.36
N SER A 88 58.71 -5.75 11.36
CA SER A 88 58.22 -5.05 12.55
C SER A 88 57.13 -3.98 12.35
N VAL A 89 55.87 -4.41 12.25
CA VAL A 89 54.84 -4.17 13.29
C VAL A 89 53.88 -5.36 13.25
N LEU A 90 54.27 -6.40 13.97
CA LEU A 90 53.44 -7.56 14.30
C LEU A 90 52.39 -7.12 15.33
N SER A 91 51.22 -7.77 15.28
CA SER A 91 50.12 -7.70 16.24
C SER A 91 49.06 -6.63 16.01
N ARG A 92 48.12 -6.92 15.10
CA ARG A 92 46.67 -6.81 15.33
C ARG A 92 45.91 -7.27 14.09
N ARG A 93 45.72 -8.58 13.93
CA ARG A 93 44.56 -9.23 13.29
C ARG A 93 44.71 -10.76 13.41
N MET A 94 43.56 -11.43 13.53
CA MET A 94 43.32 -12.87 13.76
C MET A 94 43.31 -13.34 15.21
N LYS A 95 42.17 -13.13 15.88
CA LYS A 95 41.59 -14.10 16.83
C LYS A 95 40.15 -14.41 16.40
N VAL A 96 40.02 -15.01 15.23
CA VAL A 96 38.86 -15.85 14.90
C VAL A 96 39.44 -17.23 14.68
N LEU A 97 39.60 -17.97 15.78
CA LEU A 97 39.78 -19.43 15.85
C LEU A 97 40.13 -19.78 17.31
N SER A 98 39.13 -20.26 18.04
CA SER A 98 39.21 -21.24 19.15
C SER A 98 38.02 -21.18 20.12
N VAL A 99 36.79 -20.92 19.65
CA VAL A 99 35.59 -21.23 20.46
C VAL A 99 35.35 -22.75 20.52
N PHE A 100 35.84 -23.52 19.55
CA PHE A 100 35.77 -24.99 19.59
C PHE A 100 36.78 -25.65 20.54
N GLY A 101 37.79 -24.91 21.02
CA GLY A 101 38.84 -25.46 21.90
C GLY A 101 38.46 -25.60 23.38
N ARG A 102 37.29 -25.12 23.80
CA ARG A 102 36.82 -25.17 25.20
C ARG A 102 35.52 -25.94 25.42
N CYS A 103 35.03 -26.67 24.42
CA CYS A 103 33.90 -27.60 24.62
C CYS A 103 34.33 -29.03 24.97
N SER A 104 35.61 -29.39 24.86
CA SER A 104 36.08 -30.76 25.15
C SER A 104 36.08 -31.09 26.64
N GLN A 105 36.23 -30.09 27.53
CA GLN A 105 36.37 -30.28 28.98
C GLN A 105 35.08 -30.17 29.81
N LEU A 106 33.92 -29.99 29.16
CA LEU A 106 32.63 -29.96 29.88
C LEU A 106 32.14 -31.38 30.21
N PRO A 107 31.55 -31.62 31.39
CA PRO A 107 30.89 -32.88 31.74
C PRO A 107 29.87 -33.26 30.66
N ALA A 108 29.73 -34.55 30.35
CA ALA A 108 28.92 -35.04 29.23
C ALA A 108 27.50 -34.44 29.19
N PHE A 109 26.88 -34.21 30.35
CA PHE A 109 25.55 -33.61 30.49
C PHE A 109 25.42 -32.20 29.87
N TYR A 110 26.46 -31.37 29.97
CA TYR A 110 26.46 -30.02 29.38
C TYR A 110 26.62 -30.04 27.85
N LYS A 111 27.26 -31.07 27.29
CA LYS A 111 27.37 -31.25 25.83
C LYS A 111 26.02 -31.59 25.21
N PHE A 112 25.24 -32.46 25.86
CA PHE A 112 23.90 -32.84 25.38
C PHE A 112 22.88 -31.69 25.45
N THR A 113 22.94 -30.88 26.50
CA THR A 113 22.05 -29.70 26.65
C THR A 113 22.40 -28.60 25.65
N ILE A 114 23.69 -28.33 25.42
CA ILE A 114 24.11 -27.35 24.41
C ILE A 114 23.70 -27.82 23.01
N VAL A 115 23.97 -29.07 22.64
CA VAL A 115 23.57 -29.62 21.33
C VAL A 115 22.04 -29.64 21.19
N GLY A 116 21.30 -29.98 22.24
CA GLY A 116 19.84 -29.96 22.24
C GLY A 116 19.24 -28.57 22.08
N VAL A 117 19.81 -27.55 22.75
CA VAL A 117 19.40 -26.15 22.61
C VAL A 117 19.77 -25.60 21.24
N PHE A 118 20.97 -25.89 20.73
CA PHE A 118 21.35 -25.50 19.37
C PHE A 118 20.49 -26.20 18.32
N ALA A 119 20.15 -27.48 18.51
CA ALA A 119 19.24 -28.21 17.63
C ALA A 119 17.82 -27.64 17.69
N LEU A 120 17.31 -27.28 18.87
CA LEU A 120 16.00 -26.62 19.02
C LEU A 120 15.99 -25.21 18.41
N ILE A 121 17.08 -24.44 18.55
CA ILE A 121 17.24 -23.14 17.90
C ILE A 121 17.34 -23.33 16.39
N LEU A 122 18.08 -24.33 15.89
CA LEU A 122 18.17 -24.64 14.47
C LEU A 122 16.83 -25.10 13.89
N ILE A 123 16.06 -25.90 14.65
CA ILE A 123 14.72 -26.35 14.26
C ILE A 123 13.75 -25.16 14.28
N ALA A 124 13.83 -24.28 15.28
CA ALA A 124 13.02 -23.07 15.36
C ALA A 124 13.36 -22.04 14.26
N THR A 125 14.62 -21.97 13.82
CA THR A 125 15.04 -21.13 12.67
C THR A 125 14.80 -21.79 11.32
N LEU A 126 14.72 -23.13 11.25
CA LEU A 126 14.29 -23.89 10.06
C LEU A 126 12.76 -23.90 9.90
N GLN A 127 11.99 -23.69 10.99
CA GLN A 127 10.53 -23.52 10.94
C GLN A 127 10.09 -22.12 10.53
N THR A 128 10.98 -21.13 10.55
CA THR A 128 10.75 -19.84 9.88
C THR A 128 11.39 -19.87 8.50
N GLY A 129 10.98 -20.83 7.66
CA GLY A 129 11.21 -20.72 6.22
C GLY A 129 10.52 -19.46 5.68
N PRO A 130 10.92 -18.94 4.51
CA PRO A 130 10.06 -18.01 3.80
C PRO A 130 8.69 -18.68 3.69
N VAL A 131 7.63 -17.99 4.11
CA VAL A 131 6.26 -18.44 3.82
C VAL A 131 6.26 -18.87 2.36
N ASP A 132 5.99 -20.15 2.09
CA ASP A 132 6.00 -20.64 0.72
C ASP A 132 4.92 -19.86 0.00
N PHE A 133 5.34 -18.88 -0.80
CA PHE A 133 4.47 -18.04 -1.59
C PHE A 133 3.49 -18.92 -2.36
N ARG A 134 3.91 -20.11 -2.82
CA ARG A 134 3.06 -21.02 -3.55
C ARG A 134 1.93 -21.61 -2.70
N GLU A 135 2.22 -22.04 -1.48
CA GLU A 135 1.20 -22.58 -0.56
C GLU A 135 0.21 -21.50 -0.12
N HIS A 136 0.69 -20.28 0.13
CA HIS A 136 -0.17 -19.14 0.47
C HIS A 136 -1.07 -18.75 -0.72
N TRP A 137 -0.51 -18.68 -1.93
CA TRP A 137 -1.25 -18.37 -3.15
C TRP A 137 -2.24 -19.47 -3.56
N ASP A 138 -1.92 -20.74 -3.30
CA ASP A 138 -2.83 -21.87 -3.49
C ASP A 138 -3.96 -21.86 -2.45
N LYS A 139 -3.70 -21.36 -1.23
CA LYS A 139 -4.74 -21.15 -0.21
C LYS A 139 -5.74 -20.08 -0.63
N LEU A 140 -5.26 -18.96 -1.19
CA LEU A 140 -6.14 -17.88 -1.66
C LEU A 140 -7.03 -18.36 -2.82
N ARG A 141 -6.52 -19.19 -3.73
CA ARG A 141 -7.25 -19.60 -4.94
C ARG A 141 -8.23 -20.76 -4.80
N ARG A 142 -8.39 -21.40 -3.64
CA ARG A 142 -9.36 -22.50 -3.52
C ARG A 142 -10.78 -21.98 -3.75
N PRO A 143 -11.45 -22.36 -4.86
CA PRO A 143 -12.79 -21.86 -5.13
C PRO A 143 -13.73 -22.28 -4.01
N LYS A 144 -14.49 -21.33 -3.46
CA LYS A 144 -15.58 -21.67 -2.54
C LYS A 144 -16.71 -22.32 -3.33
N LYS A 145 -17.29 -23.40 -2.78
CA LYS A 145 -18.37 -24.17 -3.43
C LYS A 145 -19.56 -23.30 -3.87
N ASN A 146 -19.85 -22.25 -3.10
CA ASN A 146 -21.00 -21.37 -3.32
C ASN A 146 -20.58 -19.91 -3.58
N GLY A 147 -19.31 -19.58 -3.83
CA GLY A 147 -18.86 -18.18 -3.79
C GLY A 147 -18.68 -17.59 -2.40
N LEU A 148 -18.21 -16.34 -2.36
CA LEU A 148 -18.19 -15.51 -1.16
C LEU A 148 -19.62 -15.11 -0.81
N ALA A 149 -19.99 -15.19 0.48
CA ALA A 149 -21.31 -14.88 0.99
C ALA A 149 -22.43 -15.53 0.16
N ASP A 150 -22.31 -16.84 -0.07
CA ASP A 150 -23.25 -17.65 -0.87
C ASP A 150 -23.49 -17.11 -2.29
N GLY A 151 -22.46 -16.50 -2.88
CA GLY A 151 -22.44 -16.16 -4.29
C GLY A 151 -23.22 -14.90 -4.62
N ILE A 152 -23.45 -14.04 -3.62
CA ILE A 152 -24.05 -12.73 -3.87
C ILE A 152 -23.24 -11.96 -4.93
N PRO A 153 -23.90 -11.11 -5.73
CA PRO A 153 -23.18 -10.17 -6.58
C PRO A 153 -22.30 -9.23 -5.75
N LEU A 154 -21.16 -8.86 -6.29
CA LEU A 154 -20.23 -7.91 -5.70
C LEU A 154 -20.07 -6.71 -6.63
N ARG A 155 -20.69 -5.60 -6.26
CA ARG A 155 -20.49 -4.28 -6.85
C ARG A 155 -19.37 -3.57 -6.11
N VAL A 156 -18.17 -3.63 -6.69
CA VAL A 156 -16.93 -3.24 -6.03
C VAL A 156 -16.49 -1.85 -6.48
N MET A 157 -16.22 -0.94 -5.54
CA MET A 157 -15.62 0.35 -5.85
C MET A 157 -14.21 0.45 -5.29
N PHE A 158 -13.25 0.75 -6.16
CA PHE A 158 -11.88 1.05 -5.78
C PHE A 158 -11.66 2.55 -5.72
N ILE A 159 -11.32 3.06 -4.54
CA ILE A 159 -11.14 4.49 -4.29
C ILE A 159 -9.65 4.78 -4.06
N GLY A 160 -9.10 5.75 -4.80
CA GLY A 160 -7.72 6.18 -4.57
C GLY A 160 -7.17 7.12 -5.64
N ALA A 161 -5.87 6.97 -5.90
CA ALA A 161 -5.12 7.76 -6.86
C ALA A 161 -4.39 6.88 -7.90
N SER A 162 -3.24 7.31 -8.41
CA SER A 162 -2.43 6.57 -9.39
C SER A 162 -2.04 5.15 -8.94
N MET A 163 -1.80 4.94 -7.64
CA MET A 163 -1.59 3.60 -7.07
C MET A 163 -2.81 2.69 -7.29
N THR A 164 -4.02 3.21 -7.16
CA THR A 164 -5.25 2.48 -7.41
C THR A 164 -5.54 2.31 -8.89
N LEU A 165 -5.19 3.30 -9.71
CA LEU A 165 -5.19 3.15 -11.17
C LEU A 165 -4.28 2.00 -11.61
N GLY A 166 -3.16 1.78 -10.92
CA GLY A 166 -2.19 0.77 -11.31
C GLY A 166 -1.15 1.32 -12.28
N GLU A 167 -0.87 2.63 -12.21
CA GLU A 167 0.07 3.32 -13.09
C GLU A 167 1.44 2.60 -13.13
N HIS A 168 1.98 2.39 -14.32
CA HIS A 168 3.25 1.72 -14.59
C HIS A 168 3.31 0.22 -14.30
N SER A 169 2.18 -0.42 -13.99
CA SER A 169 2.07 -1.89 -14.03
C SER A 169 1.88 -2.41 -15.46
N THR A 170 2.12 -3.70 -15.69
CA THR A 170 1.84 -4.34 -16.97
C THR A 170 0.37 -4.18 -17.34
N GLY A 171 0.11 -3.48 -18.44
CA GLY A 171 -1.24 -3.19 -18.92
C GLY A 171 -2.01 -2.22 -18.02
N GLU A 172 -1.35 -1.49 -17.11
CA GLU A 172 -2.00 -0.51 -16.23
C GLU A 172 -3.12 -1.13 -15.35
N ARG A 173 -2.96 -2.41 -15.02
CA ARG A 173 -3.95 -3.24 -14.32
C ARG A 173 -3.91 -3.07 -12.81
N GLY A 174 -2.72 -2.81 -12.28
CA GLY A 174 -2.42 -2.75 -10.85
C GLY A 174 -2.89 -3.99 -10.09
N TYR A 175 -3.25 -3.79 -8.82
CA TYR A 175 -3.82 -4.85 -7.98
C TYR A 175 -5.28 -5.19 -8.31
N ARG A 176 -5.99 -4.32 -9.03
CA ARG A 176 -7.44 -4.45 -9.29
C ARG A 176 -7.76 -5.70 -10.10
N LYS A 177 -6.98 -5.96 -11.16
CA LYS A 177 -7.21 -7.14 -12.02
C LYS A 177 -7.04 -8.45 -11.25
N GLN A 178 -6.03 -8.56 -10.38
CA GLN A 178 -5.83 -9.74 -9.55
C GLN A 178 -7.03 -9.98 -8.64
N ILE A 179 -7.52 -8.94 -7.96
CA ILE A 179 -8.69 -9.04 -7.07
C ILE A 179 -9.92 -9.46 -7.88
N ARG A 180 -10.11 -8.92 -9.10
CA ARG A 180 -11.24 -9.28 -9.95
C ARG A 180 -11.23 -10.76 -10.30
N ASP A 181 -10.11 -11.23 -10.83
CA ASP A 181 -9.94 -12.62 -11.23
C ASP A 181 -10.16 -13.55 -10.03
N TRP A 182 -9.67 -13.14 -8.86
CA TRP A 182 -9.89 -13.88 -7.63
C TRP A 182 -11.38 -13.94 -7.26
N LEU A 183 -12.09 -12.81 -7.21
CA LEU A 183 -13.52 -12.76 -6.87
C LEU A 183 -14.37 -13.61 -7.83
N VAL A 184 -14.14 -13.50 -9.14
CA VAL A 184 -14.83 -14.32 -10.14
C VAL A 184 -14.50 -15.80 -9.96
N SER A 185 -13.24 -16.14 -9.68
CA SER A 185 -12.83 -17.53 -9.43
C SER A 185 -13.48 -18.14 -8.17
N GLN A 186 -13.98 -17.31 -7.25
CA GLN A 186 -14.77 -17.80 -6.12
C GLN A 186 -16.18 -18.22 -6.53
N GLY A 187 -16.72 -17.67 -7.63
CA GLY A 187 -18.08 -17.94 -8.11
C GLY A 187 -19.05 -16.77 -7.92
N ASN A 188 -18.55 -15.55 -7.68
CA ASN A 188 -19.36 -14.35 -7.57
C ASN A 188 -19.51 -13.66 -8.93
N GLU A 189 -20.69 -13.10 -9.22
CA GLU A 189 -20.83 -12.06 -10.24
C GLU A 189 -20.16 -10.78 -9.73
N VAL A 190 -19.33 -10.14 -10.55
CA VAL A 190 -18.53 -8.97 -10.17
C VAL A 190 -18.76 -7.83 -11.15
N ASN A 191 -19.09 -6.65 -10.62
CA ASN A 191 -19.15 -5.42 -11.39
C ASN A 191 -18.32 -4.34 -10.68
N TYR A 192 -17.26 -3.86 -11.32
CA TYR A 192 -16.51 -2.72 -10.81
C TYR A 192 -17.24 -1.43 -11.16
N VAL A 193 -17.25 -0.48 -10.24
CA VAL A 193 -17.95 0.80 -10.44
C VAL A 193 -17.06 1.98 -10.05
N GLY A 194 -17.23 3.08 -10.79
CA GLY A 194 -16.52 4.33 -10.58
C GLY A 194 -16.77 5.30 -11.73
N GLN A 195 -16.30 6.53 -11.60
CA GLN A 195 -16.43 7.56 -12.66
C GLN A 195 -15.36 7.45 -13.74
N ASN A 196 -14.28 6.71 -13.48
CA ASN A 196 -13.15 6.58 -14.39
C ASN A 196 -13.01 5.12 -14.86
N ARG A 197 -12.29 4.92 -15.97
CA ARG A 197 -11.94 3.60 -16.51
C ARG A 197 -10.46 3.57 -16.82
N PHE A 198 -9.75 2.56 -16.33
CA PHE A 198 -8.31 2.49 -16.50
C PHE A 198 -7.79 1.05 -16.41
N GLY A 199 -6.82 0.72 -17.27
CA GLY A 199 -6.20 -0.60 -17.34
C GLY A 199 -6.75 -1.50 -18.42
N ASP A 200 -5.92 -2.44 -18.87
CA ASP A 200 -6.21 -3.40 -19.93
C ASP A 200 -6.95 -4.62 -19.38
N PHE A 201 -8.25 -4.45 -19.10
CA PHE A 201 -9.25 -5.48 -18.81
C PHE A 201 -10.66 -4.88 -19.00
N LEU A 202 -11.68 -5.72 -19.18
CA LEU A 202 -12.99 -5.26 -19.67
C LEU A 202 -13.77 -4.45 -18.62
N ASP A 203 -13.97 -5.02 -17.43
CA ASP A 203 -14.63 -4.40 -16.28
C ASP A 203 -13.60 -3.64 -15.43
N ASN A 204 -13.12 -2.53 -15.98
CA ASN A 204 -11.99 -1.74 -15.48
C ASN A 204 -12.39 -0.38 -14.88
N ASP A 205 -13.66 -0.24 -14.50
CA ASP A 205 -14.18 0.93 -13.81
C ASP A 205 -13.50 1.13 -12.44
N VAL A 206 -13.29 2.39 -12.08
CA VAL A 206 -12.50 2.77 -10.91
C VAL A 206 -12.86 4.19 -10.45
N GLN A 207 -12.86 4.40 -9.13
CA GLN A 207 -13.04 5.72 -8.52
C GLN A 207 -11.68 6.29 -8.09
N ALA A 208 -10.76 6.38 -9.05
CA ALA A 208 -9.41 6.88 -8.84
C ALA A 208 -8.95 7.79 -9.97
N PHE A 209 -8.08 8.74 -9.61
CA PHE A 209 -7.57 9.77 -10.50
C PHE A 209 -6.13 10.11 -10.12
N GLY A 210 -5.29 10.36 -11.13
CA GLY A 210 -3.87 10.67 -10.93
C GLY A 210 -3.66 11.82 -9.94
N ALA A 211 -2.69 11.65 -9.04
CA ALA A 211 -2.30 12.64 -8.03
C ALA A 211 -3.44 13.24 -7.19
N GLN A 212 -4.48 12.45 -6.87
CA GLN A 212 -5.65 12.97 -6.16
C GLN A 212 -5.59 12.81 -4.63
N PRO A 213 -5.66 13.91 -3.85
CA PRO A 213 -5.76 13.88 -2.38
C PRO A 213 -7.13 13.39 -1.88
N ILE A 214 -7.25 13.09 -0.59
CA ILE A 214 -8.46 12.50 0.01
C ILE A 214 -9.68 13.42 -0.14
N LYS A 215 -9.54 14.73 0.11
CA LYS A 215 -10.68 15.65 0.05
C LYS A 215 -11.29 15.76 -1.37
N PRO A 216 -10.52 16.02 -2.44
CA PRO A 216 -11.07 15.98 -3.81
C PRO A 216 -11.63 14.61 -4.20
N THR A 217 -11.13 13.54 -3.59
CA THR A 217 -11.71 12.19 -3.75
C THR A 217 -13.10 12.08 -3.15
N LEU A 218 -13.32 12.60 -1.94
CA LEU A 218 -14.65 12.71 -1.35
C LEU A 218 -15.60 13.53 -2.25
N ASP A 219 -15.15 14.68 -2.76
CA ASP A 219 -15.98 15.53 -3.61
C ASP A 219 -16.48 14.78 -4.87
N ARG A 220 -15.62 13.95 -5.49
CA ARG A 220 -16.03 13.07 -6.60
C ARG A 220 -16.90 11.89 -6.17
N CYS A 221 -16.64 11.30 -5.00
CA CYS A 221 -17.50 10.25 -4.46
C CYS A 221 -18.94 10.74 -4.27
N LYS A 222 -19.12 12.03 -3.94
CA LYS A 222 -20.46 12.65 -3.81
C LYS A 222 -21.28 12.63 -5.10
N GLU A 223 -20.62 12.61 -6.25
CA GLU A 223 -21.28 12.61 -7.54
C GLU A 223 -21.77 11.21 -7.94
N ILE A 224 -21.03 10.16 -7.57
CA ILE A 224 -21.25 8.81 -8.13
C ILE A 224 -21.76 7.76 -7.14
N VAL A 225 -21.41 7.85 -5.85
CA VAL A 225 -21.76 6.82 -4.86
C VAL A 225 -23.28 6.73 -4.63
N PRO A 226 -24.05 7.84 -4.60
CA PRO A 226 -25.51 7.75 -4.51
C PRO A 226 -26.15 6.99 -5.66
N GLN A 227 -25.54 7.01 -6.85
CA GLN A 227 -26.06 6.36 -8.05
C GLN A 227 -25.66 4.87 -8.09
N THR A 228 -24.39 4.60 -7.78
CA THR A 228 -23.80 3.26 -7.92
C THR A 228 -24.03 2.38 -6.70
N GLN A 229 -24.06 2.94 -5.49
CA GLN A 229 -24.25 2.24 -4.22
C GLN A 229 -23.46 0.91 -4.13
N PRO A 230 -22.11 0.94 -4.23
CA PRO A 230 -21.27 -0.25 -4.12
C PRO A 230 -21.46 -0.94 -2.76
N ASN A 231 -21.46 -2.27 -2.74
CA ASN A 231 -21.57 -3.06 -1.51
C ASN A 231 -20.21 -3.49 -0.94
N LEU A 232 -19.13 -3.38 -1.72
CA LEU A 232 -17.75 -3.58 -1.27
C LEU A 232 -16.89 -2.40 -1.75
N ILE A 233 -16.19 -1.74 -0.84
CA ILE A 233 -15.36 -0.57 -1.16
C ILE A 233 -13.94 -0.79 -0.65
N LEU A 234 -12.95 -0.64 -1.52
CA LEU A 234 -11.53 -0.76 -1.19
C LEU A 234 -10.87 0.61 -1.34
N ILE A 235 -10.26 1.11 -0.27
CA ILE A 235 -9.69 2.47 -0.22
C ILE A 235 -8.17 2.41 -0.08
N ASN A 236 -7.45 2.99 -1.04
CA ASN A 236 -6.03 3.34 -0.93
C ASN A 236 -5.85 4.82 -1.29
N ALA A 237 -5.93 5.70 -0.29
CA ALA A 237 -5.89 7.14 -0.47
C ALA A 237 -5.03 7.85 0.59
N GLY A 238 -4.43 8.96 0.20
CA GLY A 238 -3.59 9.80 1.07
C GLY A 238 -2.13 9.92 0.62
N SER A 239 -1.64 9.05 -0.27
CA SER A 239 -0.30 9.20 -0.88
C SER A 239 -0.14 10.56 -1.56
N SER A 240 -1.19 11.05 -2.23
CA SER A 240 -1.20 12.35 -2.88
C SER A 240 -1.22 13.53 -1.89
N ASP A 241 -1.85 13.39 -0.71
CA ASP A 241 -1.75 14.40 0.36
C ASP A 241 -0.28 14.56 0.80
N CYS A 242 0.48 13.47 0.83
CA CYS A 242 1.90 13.47 1.20
C CYS A 242 2.83 13.94 0.08
N PHE A 243 2.62 13.49 -1.15
CA PHE A 243 3.39 13.98 -2.30
C PHE A 243 3.21 15.50 -2.51
N GLN A 244 2.00 16.01 -2.23
CA GLN A 244 1.67 17.43 -2.33
C GLN A 244 1.66 18.13 -0.95
N GLN A 245 2.62 17.78 -0.09
CA GLN A 245 2.66 18.22 1.31
C GLN A 245 2.54 19.74 1.53
N ASN A 246 2.98 20.57 0.58
CA ASN A 246 2.88 22.03 0.68
C ASN A 246 1.44 22.54 0.67
N ASN A 247 0.52 21.79 0.07
CA ASN A 247 -0.90 22.15 -0.06
C ASN A 247 -1.81 21.31 0.84
N TRP A 248 -1.42 20.06 1.13
CA TRP A 248 -2.28 19.09 1.80
C TRP A 248 -1.68 18.56 3.09
N GLY A 249 -0.57 17.83 2.99
CA GLY A 249 0.18 17.29 4.11
C GLY A 249 -0.61 16.31 4.99
N PRO A 250 0.02 15.78 6.05
CA PRO A 250 -0.59 14.75 6.88
C PRO A 250 -1.57 15.31 7.92
N ALA A 251 -1.51 16.61 8.26
CA ALA A 251 -2.15 17.19 9.44
C ALA A 251 -3.68 16.95 9.56
N PHE A 252 -4.37 16.79 8.42
CA PHE A 252 -5.83 16.61 8.36
C PHE A 252 -6.23 15.26 7.76
N VAL A 253 -5.32 14.29 7.64
CA VAL A 253 -5.63 12.98 7.07
C VAL A 253 -6.71 12.27 7.89
N LEU A 254 -6.64 12.34 9.23
CA LEU A 254 -7.66 11.77 10.12
C LEU A 254 -9.07 12.28 9.77
N GLN A 255 -9.25 13.61 9.77
CA GLN A 255 -10.55 14.22 9.47
C GLN A 255 -11.01 13.90 8.05
N LYS A 256 -10.15 14.10 7.04
CA LYS A 256 -10.51 13.88 5.63
C LYS A 256 -10.91 12.41 5.37
N MET A 257 -10.17 11.46 5.95
CA MET A 257 -10.45 10.04 5.78
C MET A 257 -11.73 9.65 6.53
N ARG A 258 -11.96 10.21 7.73
CA ARG A 258 -13.21 10.04 8.46
C ARG A 258 -14.42 10.54 7.67
N ASP A 259 -14.34 11.78 7.16
CA ASP A 259 -15.39 12.39 6.34
C ASP A 259 -15.69 11.57 5.08
N LEU A 260 -14.65 11.03 4.44
CA LEU A 260 -14.80 10.14 3.30
C LEU A 260 -15.59 8.89 3.68
N VAL A 261 -15.16 8.17 4.71
CA VAL A 261 -15.78 6.90 5.09
C VAL A 261 -17.19 7.06 5.62
N ASP A 262 -17.46 8.10 6.42
CA ASP A 262 -18.81 8.40 6.91
C ASP A 262 -19.76 8.69 5.74
N TYR A 263 -19.32 9.50 4.76
CA TYR A 263 -20.12 9.76 3.57
C TYR A 263 -20.40 8.49 2.74
N LEU A 264 -19.41 7.61 2.60
CA LEU A 264 -19.59 6.35 1.88
C LEU A 264 -20.65 5.46 2.54
N PHE A 265 -20.70 5.42 3.87
CA PHE A 265 -21.75 4.70 4.59
C PHE A 265 -23.12 5.36 4.49
N GLU A 266 -23.17 6.70 4.44
CA GLU A 266 -24.41 7.45 4.23
C GLU A 266 -24.99 7.17 2.83
N ALA A 267 -24.16 7.31 1.80
CA ALA A 267 -24.58 7.17 0.41
C ALA A 267 -24.74 5.70 -0.05
N SER A 268 -24.01 4.76 0.56
CA SER A 268 -24.16 3.32 0.35
C SER A 268 -24.29 2.55 1.67
N PRO A 269 -25.49 2.52 2.29
CA PRO A 269 -25.70 1.90 3.61
C PRO A 269 -25.42 0.38 3.66
N ARG A 270 -25.37 -0.28 2.50
CA ARG A 270 -25.07 -1.71 2.35
C ARG A 270 -23.58 -2.00 2.20
N ALA A 271 -22.74 -0.98 2.09
CA ALA A 271 -21.31 -1.14 1.92
C ALA A 271 -20.64 -1.83 3.11
N THR A 272 -19.58 -2.57 2.80
CA THR A 272 -18.51 -2.97 3.69
C THR A 272 -17.22 -2.37 3.14
N ILE A 273 -16.43 -1.74 4.02
CA ILE A 273 -15.31 -0.89 3.59
C ILE A 273 -14.00 -1.49 4.10
N ILE A 274 -13.07 -1.74 3.18
CA ILE A 274 -11.70 -2.13 3.48
C ILE A 274 -10.81 -0.91 3.28
N MET A 275 -10.35 -0.34 4.39
CA MET A 275 -9.38 0.75 4.37
C MET A 275 -7.99 0.17 4.25
N SER A 276 -7.06 0.84 3.56
CA SER A 276 -5.64 0.45 3.58
C SER A 276 -4.75 1.57 4.07
N THR A 277 -3.62 1.19 4.66
CA THR A 277 -2.51 2.13 4.81
C THR A 277 -1.85 2.41 3.46
N ILE A 278 -1.22 3.57 3.35
CA ILE A 278 -0.42 3.96 2.20
C ILE A 278 0.87 3.13 2.22
N ILE A 279 1.30 2.62 1.05
CA ILE A 279 2.57 1.91 0.89
C ILE A 279 3.77 2.83 1.11
N THR A 280 4.96 2.24 1.25
CA THR A 280 6.19 3.03 1.43
C THR A 280 6.52 3.92 0.24
N SER A 281 7.09 5.08 0.53
CA SER A 281 7.68 5.99 -0.45
C SER A 281 9.21 5.84 -0.50
N PRO A 282 9.84 5.90 -1.69
CA PRO A 282 11.30 5.94 -1.77
C PRO A 282 11.89 7.30 -1.37
N TRP A 283 11.07 8.36 -1.25
CA TRP A 283 11.52 9.70 -0.86
C TRP A 283 11.35 9.93 0.65
N ASP A 284 12.44 10.20 1.37
CA ASP A 284 12.45 10.27 2.83
C ASP A 284 11.47 11.32 3.40
N ASN A 285 11.40 12.51 2.79
CA ASN A 285 10.45 13.55 3.22
C ASN A 285 8.98 13.15 3.03
N VAL A 286 8.69 12.35 2.00
CA VAL A 286 7.33 11.84 1.74
C VAL A 286 7.03 10.63 2.63
N GLU A 287 8.02 9.77 2.89
CA GLU A 287 7.91 8.61 3.79
C GLU A 287 7.55 9.04 5.23
N ASP A 288 8.15 10.12 5.74
CA ASP A 288 7.79 10.66 7.07
C ASP A 288 6.33 11.13 7.11
N CYS A 289 5.87 11.78 6.04
CA CYS A 289 4.45 12.11 5.89
C CYS A 289 3.59 10.86 5.82
N VAL A 290 3.97 9.85 5.03
CA VAL A 290 3.23 8.60 4.86
C VAL A 290 3.05 7.89 6.20
N LYS A 291 4.10 7.79 7.01
CA LYS A 291 4.02 7.20 8.36
C LYS A 291 3.05 7.99 9.26
N SER A 292 3.10 9.32 9.22
CA SER A 292 2.18 10.17 9.96
C SER A 292 0.72 10.03 9.49
N ALA A 293 0.50 9.93 8.18
CA ALA A 293 -0.81 9.69 7.58
C ALA A 293 -1.33 8.30 7.93
N ASN A 294 -0.49 7.27 7.88
CA ASN A 294 -0.86 5.89 8.22
C ASN A 294 -1.27 5.74 9.68
N ALA A 295 -0.58 6.41 10.62
CA ALA A 295 -1.00 6.44 12.01
C ALA A 295 -2.43 7.01 12.17
N GLN A 296 -2.77 8.05 11.41
CA GLN A 296 -4.11 8.63 11.40
C GLN A 296 -5.15 7.74 10.72
N ILE A 297 -4.82 7.10 9.60
CA ILE A 297 -5.71 6.15 8.90
C ILE A 297 -6.04 4.96 9.82
N ARG A 298 -5.04 4.43 10.56
CA ARG A 298 -5.24 3.40 11.59
C ARG A 298 -6.16 3.87 12.72
N GLN A 299 -6.00 5.11 13.17
CA GLN A 299 -6.88 5.69 14.18
C GLN A 299 -8.34 5.75 13.68
N VAL A 300 -8.56 6.23 12.45
CA VAL A 300 -9.92 6.28 11.85
C VAL A 300 -10.55 4.89 11.80
N ALA A 301 -9.84 3.88 11.30
CA ALA A 301 -10.36 2.51 11.26
C ALA A 301 -10.67 1.98 12.67
N THR A 302 -9.80 2.24 13.65
CA THR A 302 -10.01 1.83 15.04
C THR A 302 -11.29 2.44 15.63
N ASP A 303 -11.52 3.72 15.37
CA ASP A 303 -12.72 4.42 15.86
C ASP A 303 -13.99 3.90 15.17
N LEU A 304 -13.98 3.71 13.84
CA LEU A 304 -15.10 3.15 13.10
C LEU A 304 -15.44 1.72 13.54
N ILE A 305 -14.43 0.88 13.80
CA ILE A 305 -14.62 -0.47 14.35
C ILE A 305 -15.25 -0.40 15.74
N ARG A 306 -14.79 0.51 16.60
CA ARG A 306 -15.38 0.71 17.94
C ARG A 306 -16.83 1.17 17.87
N GLU A 307 -17.19 1.92 16.84
CA GLU A 307 -18.54 2.37 16.52
C GLU A 307 -19.42 1.27 15.88
N GLY A 308 -18.88 0.07 15.65
CA GLY A 308 -19.61 -1.05 15.07
C GLY A 308 -19.85 -0.94 13.55
N LYS A 309 -19.08 -0.08 12.86
CA LYS A 309 -19.14 0.01 11.39
C LYS A 309 -18.44 -1.20 10.76
N PRO A 310 -18.94 -1.73 9.61
CA PRO A 310 -18.31 -2.85 8.92
C PRO A 310 -17.06 -2.39 8.16
N VAL A 311 -15.99 -2.16 8.91
CA VAL A 311 -14.69 -1.67 8.45
C VAL A 311 -13.59 -2.62 8.88
N VAL A 312 -12.65 -2.93 7.99
CA VAL A 312 -11.38 -3.59 8.32
C VAL A 312 -10.20 -2.80 7.75
N MET A 313 -9.01 -3.03 8.33
CA MET A 313 -7.76 -2.41 7.88
C MET A 313 -6.89 -3.43 7.12
N ALA A 314 -6.67 -3.16 5.84
CA ALA A 314 -5.64 -3.75 5.00
C ALA A 314 -4.29 -3.04 5.26
N GLU A 315 -3.52 -3.55 6.22
CA GLU A 315 -2.23 -2.94 6.57
C GLU A 315 -1.20 -3.22 5.47
N MET A 316 -0.87 -2.24 4.63
CA MET A 316 0.04 -2.38 3.48
C MET A 316 1.47 -1.90 3.73
N HIS A 317 1.66 -1.06 4.75
CA HIS A 317 2.96 -0.50 5.08
C HIS A 317 3.77 -1.47 5.97
N TYR A 318 5.10 -1.49 5.80
CA TYR A 318 5.99 -2.41 6.52
C TYR A 318 6.38 -1.94 7.94
N ASP A 319 5.96 -0.75 8.37
CA ASP A 319 6.38 -0.10 9.63
C ASP A 319 5.86 -0.81 10.89
N GLN A 320 4.86 -1.68 10.75
CA GLN A 320 4.38 -2.56 11.82
C GLN A 320 5.19 -3.88 11.92
N GLY A 321 6.23 -4.07 11.10
CA GLY A 321 7.04 -5.30 11.08
C GLY A 321 6.31 -6.50 10.48
N LEU A 322 5.22 -6.28 9.74
CA LEU A 322 4.48 -7.34 9.06
C LEU A 322 5.25 -7.85 7.84
N PRO A 323 5.23 -9.17 7.57
CA PRO A 323 5.85 -9.73 6.37
C PRO A 323 5.05 -9.36 5.11
N ASN A 324 5.62 -9.62 3.93
CA ASN A 324 4.92 -9.50 2.64
C ASN A 324 4.30 -8.11 2.43
N ARG A 325 5.06 -7.06 2.75
CA ARG A 325 4.65 -5.67 2.51
C ARG A 325 5.40 -5.09 1.33
N VAL A 326 4.80 -4.05 0.73
CA VAL A 326 5.51 -3.28 -0.30
C VAL A 326 6.72 -2.62 0.36
N GLU A 327 7.88 -2.78 -0.28
CA GLU A 327 9.18 -2.32 0.18
C GLU A 327 9.79 -1.48 -0.94
N ARG A 328 10.84 -0.71 -0.65
CA ARG A 328 11.53 0.11 -1.66
C ARG A 328 11.96 -0.68 -2.90
N LYS A 329 12.33 -1.95 -2.76
CA LYS A 329 12.70 -2.84 -3.88
C LYS A 329 11.54 -3.12 -4.86
N HIS A 330 10.31 -2.88 -4.43
CA HIS A 330 9.11 -3.05 -5.22
C HIS A 330 8.67 -1.76 -5.92
N ILE A 331 9.43 -0.66 -5.81
CA ILE A 331 9.15 0.60 -6.49
C ILE A 331 9.86 0.64 -7.84
N GLY A 332 9.15 1.11 -8.86
CA GLY A 332 9.61 1.19 -10.23
C GLY A 332 10.65 2.28 -10.50
N LYS A 333 11.07 2.36 -11.76
CA LYS A 333 12.09 3.32 -12.23
C LYS A 333 11.63 4.78 -12.19
N ASP A 334 10.33 5.00 -12.13
CA ASP A 334 9.72 6.32 -11.95
C ASP A 334 9.90 6.87 -10.53
N ASN A 335 10.42 6.04 -9.61
CA ASN A 335 10.60 6.34 -8.19
C ASN A 335 9.30 6.70 -7.47
N MET A 336 8.17 6.14 -7.90
CA MET A 336 6.89 6.42 -7.26
C MET A 336 5.99 5.19 -7.20
N HIS A 337 5.70 4.58 -8.34
CA HIS A 337 4.72 3.52 -8.42
C HIS A 337 5.34 2.14 -8.21
N PRO A 338 4.60 1.19 -7.62
CA PRO A 338 5.03 -0.20 -7.57
C PRO A 338 5.28 -0.78 -8.96
N ILE A 339 6.23 -1.70 -9.05
CA ILE A 339 6.25 -2.68 -10.16
C ILE A 339 5.16 -3.73 -9.91
N ASP A 340 4.90 -4.60 -10.89
CA ASP A 340 3.90 -5.67 -10.80
C ASP A 340 3.99 -6.50 -9.51
N ALA A 341 5.19 -6.88 -9.08
CA ALA A 341 5.38 -7.62 -7.84
C ALA A 341 4.88 -6.86 -6.59
N GLY A 342 5.07 -5.53 -6.55
CA GLY A 342 4.54 -4.70 -5.47
C GLY A 342 3.02 -4.56 -5.55
N TYR A 343 2.46 -4.44 -6.76
CA TYR A 343 1.01 -4.45 -6.95
C TYR A 343 0.37 -5.78 -6.55
N PHE A 344 1.00 -6.92 -6.84
CA PHE A 344 0.49 -8.21 -6.40
C PHE A 344 0.48 -8.35 -4.87
N LEU A 345 1.49 -7.84 -4.16
CA LEU A 345 1.46 -7.78 -2.69
C LEU A 345 0.28 -6.95 -2.16
N MET A 346 -0.02 -5.81 -2.79
CA MET A 346 -1.20 -5.02 -2.42
C MET A 346 -2.50 -5.79 -2.66
N GLY A 347 -2.58 -6.52 -3.78
CA GLY A 347 -3.72 -7.37 -4.12
C GLY A 347 -3.92 -8.50 -3.11
N ASP A 348 -2.85 -9.18 -2.72
CA ASP A 348 -2.88 -10.24 -1.70
C ASP A 348 -3.44 -9.73 -0.36
N ILE A 349 -2.95 -8.59 0.13
CA ILE A 349 -3.39 -8.00 1.40
C ILE A 349 -4.88 -7.60 1.34
N PHE A 350 -5.34 -7.07 0.20
CA PHE A 350 -6.76 -6.79 0.02
C PHE A 350 -7.59 -8.07 -0.05
N ILE A 351 -7.13 -9.12 -0.74
CA ILE A 351 -7.81 -10.41 -0.79
C ILE A 351 -7.94 -11.02 0.61
N GLU A 352 -6.87 -11.02 1.41
CA GLU A 352 -6.90 -11.45 2.82
C GLU A 352 -7.96 -10.66 3.61
N SER A 353 -8.04 -9.35 3.38
CA SER A 353 -9.03 -8.48 4.04
C SER A 353 -10.46 -8.75 3.56
N ILE A 354 -10.66 -9.12 2.29
CA ILE A 354 -11.96 -9.54 1.76
C ILE A 354 -12.39 -10.85 2.42
N GLN A 355 -11.45 -11.79 2.62
CA GLN A 355 -11.72 -13.02 3.36
C GLN A 355 -12.10 -12.73 4.82
N ASP A 356 -11.44 -11.78 5.50
CA ASP A 356 -11.81 -11.39 6.87
C ASP A 356 -13.24 -10.82 6.96
N VAL A 357 -13.64 -9.91 6.07
CA VAL A 357 -15.02 -9.37 6.11
C VAL A 357 -16.09 -10.41 5.76
N GLU A 358 -15.74 -11.38 4.92
CA GLU A 358 -16.56 -12.55 4.64
C GLU A 358 -16.73 -13.44 5.88
N GLU A 359 -15.64 -13.76 6.59
CA GLU A 359 -15.69 -14.53 7.84
C GLU A 359 -16.52 -13.83 8.93
N LYS A 360 -16.54 -12.50 8.94
CA LYS A 360 -17.40 -11.69 9.82
C LYS A 360 -18.86 -11.63 9.36
N GLY A 361 -19.20 -12.16 8.18
CA GLY A 361 -20.55 -12.11 7.61
C GLY A 361 -20.99 -10.70 7.22
N TRP A 362 -20.05 -9.82 6.87
CA TRP A 362 -20.33 -8.42 6.56
C TRP A 362 -20.60 -8.15 5.09
N LEU A 363 -20.34 -9.11 4.20
CA LEU A 363 -20.71 -8.96 2.79
C LEU A 363 -22.23 -9.09 2.63
N ARG A 364 -22.83 -8.10 1.97
CA ARG A 364 -24.27 -8.01 1.72
C ARG A 364 -24.49 -7.76 0.24
N ALA A 365 -25.48 -8.39 -0.40
CA ALA A 365 -25.78 -8.16 -1.82
C ALA A 365 -25.98 -6.65 -2.12
N PRO A 366 -25.65 -6.14 -3.32
CA PRO A 366 -25.90 -4.74 -3.67
C PRO A 366 -27.40 -4.44 -3.73
N VAL A 367 -27.74 -3.16 -3.71
CA VAL A 367 -29.12 -2.74 -4.01
C VAL A 367 -29.45 -3.07 -5.48
N ASN A 368 -30.73 -3.37 -5.74
CA ASN A 368 -31.23 -3.41 -7.10
C ASN A 368 -31.59 -1.98 -7.54
N ASN A 369 -30.69 -1.36 -8.30
CA ASN A 369 -30.82 -0.02 -8.86
C ASN A 369 -30.62 -0.02 -10.40
N GLY A 370 -30.81 -1.18 -11.05
CA GLY A 370 -30.68 -1.32 -12.51
C GLY A 370 -29.25 -1.46 -13.05
N ILE A 371 -28.23 -1.35 -12.19
CA ILE A 371 -26.83 -1.65 -12.56
C ILE A 371 -26.64 -3.18 -12.58
N ALA A 372 -26.02 -3.69 -13.65
CA ALA A 372 -25.79 -5.12 -13.83
C ALA A 372 -24.95 -5.72 -12.70
N ASN A 373 -25.14 -7.02 -12.43
CA ASN A 373 -24.34 -7.75 -11.44
C ASN A 373 -22.95 -8.13 -11.95
N ASP A 374 -22.83 -8.42 -13.25
CA ASP A 374 -21.58 -8.77 -13.92
C ASP A 374 -21.19 -7.64 -14.88
N GLY A 375 -20.09 -6.97 -14.56
CA GLY A 375 -19.55 -5.87 -15.36
C GLY A 375 -19.02 -6.31 -16.71
N GLU A 376 -18.52 -7.54 -16.87
CA GLU A 376 -18.06 -8.01 -18.19
C GLU A 376 -19.23 -8.28 -19.12
N ALA A 377 -20.29 -8.90 -18.61
CA ALA A 377 -21.53 -9.08 -19.37
C ALA A 377 -22.18 -7.74 -19.76
N GLU A 378 -22.16 -6.75 -18.85
CA GLU A 378 -22.63 -5.38 -19.12
C GLU A 378 -21.86 -4.75 -20.30
N ARG A 379 -20.53 -4.82 -20.27
CA ARG A 379 -19.66 -4.21 -21.28
C ARG A 379 -19.83 -4.87 -22.65
N HIS A 380 -19.90 -6.20 -22.70
CA HIS A 380 -20.19 -6.90 -23.96
C HIS A 380 -21.56 -6.52 -24.54
N ALA A 381 -22.57 -6.31 -23.69
CA ALA A 381 -23.88 -5.87 -24.13
C ALA A 381 -23.87 -4.43 -24.66
N GLU A 382 -23.07 -3.54 -24.07
CA GLU A 382 -22.86 -2.17 -24.56
C GLU A 382 -22.13 -2.14 -25.90
N GLU A 383 -21.06 -2.92 -26.05
CA GLU A 383 -20.31 -3.08 -27.29
C GLU A 383 -21.23 -3.57 -28.42
N ALA A 384 -22.00 -4.64 -28.19
CA ALA A 384 -22.95 -5.17 -29.17
C ALA A 384 -24.04 -4.17 -29.56
N LYS A 385 -24.50 -3.32 -28.63
CA LYS A 385 -25.45 -2.23 -28.95
C LYS A 385 -24.80 -1.14 -29.80
N SER A 386 -23.55 -0.78 -29.49
CA SER A 386 -22.81 0.21 -30.27
C SER A 386 -22.56 -0.25 -31.70
N GLU A 387 -22.21 -1.53 -31.91
CA GLU A 387 -22.01 -2.12 -33.23
C GLU A 387 -23.30 -2.14 -34.06
N LYS A 388 -24.42 -2.53 -33.46
CA LYS A 388 -25.73 -2.48 -34.12
C LYS A 388 -26.12 -1.07 -34.54
N GLN A 389 -25.90 -0.07 -33.68
CA GLN A 389 -26.14 1.33 -34.03
C GLN A 389 -25.25 1.84 -35.17
N ILE A 390 -24.01 1.34 -35.26
CA ILE A 390 -23.12 1.65 -36.38
C ILE A 390 -23.62 0.98 -37.67
N GLN A 391 -24.11 -0.26 -37.60
CA GLN A 391 -24.64 -1.00 -38.74
C GLN A 391 -25.99 -0.48 -39.26
N GLU A 392 -26.81 0.16 -38.42
CA GLU A 392 -28.09 0.76 -38.83
C GLU A 392 -27.95 2.17 -39.43
N LYS A 393 -26.78 2.82 -39.28
CA LYS A 393 -26.51 4.18 -39.78
C LYS A 393 -25.86 4.35 -41.19
N PRO A 394 -25.47 3.34 -41.98
CA PRO A 394 -24.91 3.58 -43.31
C PRO A 394 -26.02 3.60 -44.36
N ASP A 395 -26.61 4.77 -44.65
CA ASP A 395 -27.20 5.12 -45.97
C ASP A 395 -27.82 6.53 -46.10
N GLU A 396 -27.67 7.46 -45.15
CA GLU A 396 -28.28 8.81 -45.27
C GLU A 396 -27.34 9.90 -45.85
N GLN A 397 -26.08 9.59 -46.18
CA GLN A 397 -25.13 10.58 -46.74
C GLN A 397 -24.80 10.42 -48.24
N ALA A 398 -25.50 9.56 -48.98
CA ALA A 398 -25.26 9.35 -50.42
C ALA A 398 -26.31 9.96 -51.36
N LYS A 399 -27.10 10.95 -50.92
CA LYS A 399 -28.03 11.71 -51.79
C LYS A 399 -27.92 13.21 -51.52
N GLY A 400 -26.92 13.87 -52.10
CA GLY A 400 -26.78 15.30 -51.93
C GLY A 400 -25.76 16.02 -52.80
N GLU A 401 -25.33 15.48 -53.93
CA GLU A 401 -24.52 16.26 -54.89
C GLU A 401 -24.97 15.98 -56.32
N GLY A 402 -25.78 16.89 -56.85
CA GLY A 402 -26.29 16.78 -58.20
C GLY A 402 -27.24 17.89 -58.63
N GLU A 403 -26.92 19.17 -58.38
CA GLU A 403 -27.56 20.23 -59.17
C GLU A 403 -26.62 21.43 -59.40
N LYS A 404 -26.31 21.64 -60.68
CA LYS A 404 -25.52 22.77 -61.21
C LYS A 404 -26.41 24.01 -61.32
N ALA A 405 -25.91 25.19 -60.92
CA ALA A 405 -26.41 26.46 -61.44
C ALA A 405 -25.31 27.55 -61.46
N GLU A 406 -24.78 27.76 -62.66
CA GLU A 406 -24.46 29.02 -63.34
C GLU A 406 -24.15 30.30 -62.51
N VAL A 407 -22.91 30.79 -62.61
CA VAL A 407 -22.47 32.11 -62.12
C VAL A 407 -22.37 33.09 -63.29
N LYS A 408 -23.08 34.22 -63.22
CA LYS A 408 -22.78 35.44 -64.00
C LYS A 408 -22.32 36.58 -63.07
N PRO A 409 -21.38 37.45 -63.50
CA PRO A 409 -20.64 38.33 -62.60
C PRO A 409 -21.05 39.82 -62.70
N ASN A 410 -20.96 40.54 -61.58
CA ASN A 410 -20.66 41.98 -61.38
C ASN A 410 -21.35 42.48 -60.08
N ALA A 411 -20.87 43.44 -59.29
CA ALA A 411 -19.74 44.35 -59.38
C ALA A 411 -19.48 44.96 -57.98
N ARG A 412 -18.20 45.11 -57.63
CA ARG A 412 -17.54 46.38 -57.21
C ARG A 412 -18.30 47.34 -56.27
N ARG A 413 -17.85 47.43 -55.00
CA ARG A 413 -17.67 48.63 -54.14
C ARG A 413 -17.51 48.17 -52.69
N ARG A 414 -16.77 48.78 -51.77
CA ARG A 414 -15.73 49.81 -51.69
C ARG A 414 -15.22 49.72 -50.24
N ARG A 415 -13.96 50.09 -50.01
CA ARG A 415 -13.29 50.23 -48.70
C ARG A 415 -14.06 51.10 -47.70
N SER A 416 -13.83 50.81 -46.41
CA SER A 416 -13.51 51.68 -45.25
C SER A 416 -14.23 51.09 -44.03
N THR A 417 -13.63 50.79 -42.88
CA THR A 417 -12.39 51.17 -42.19
C THR A 417 -12.04 50.05 -41.24
#